data_AF-A0A9D5QEN3-F1
#
_entry.id   AF-A0A9D5QEN3-F1
#
_cell.length_a   1.000
_cell.length_b   1.000
_cell.length_c   1.000
_cell.angle_alpha   90.00
_cell.angle_beta   90.00
_cell.angle_gamma   90.00
#
_symmetry.space_group_name_H-M   'P 1'
#
loop_
_entity.id
_entity.type
_entity.pdbx_description
1 polymer ?
#
loop_
_entity_poly.entity_id
_entity_poly.type
_entity_poly.pdbx_seq_one_letter_code
_entity_poly.pdbx_strand_id
1 'polypeptide(L)'
;MLNVCELYKSIQGESTHAGRVCAFVRLSGCNLSCSYCDTRYAFEGGTPRQVEDIVDEVGALGCDLVEITGGEPLLQDGTPALCAALLAAGRTVLVETNGSIDIAKLPDGCIRIVDIKCPASGMEGSFRIENIAALCGRDECKTVLCDKNDFDWALSFVRKHQIHKRCTVLFTPAGGRLNPADLAAWIVDSHAPVRMGLQMHKVIWGEDARGV
;
A
#
# COMPACT_ATOMS: atom_id res chain seq x y z
N MET A 1 8.58 -12.65 16.06
CA MET A 1 7.11 -12.59 16.21
C MET A 1 6.56 -11.32 15.57
N LEU A 2 5.39 -11.46 14.93
CA LEU A 2 4.58 -10.39 14.36
C LEU A 2 3.12 -10.58 14.80
N ASN A 3 2.38 -9.52 15.06
CA ASN A 3 0.94 -9.58 15.29
C ASN A 3 0.23 -9.52 13.94
N VAL A 4 -0.32 -10.68 13.53
CA VAL A 4 -1.03 -10.84 12.27
C VAL A 4 -2.54 -10.73 12.52
N CYS A 5 -3.18 -9.80 11.84
CA CYS A 5 -4.63 -9.60 11.86
C CYS A 5 -5.33 -10.61 10.93
N GLU A 6 -4.84 -10.73 9.69
CA GLU A 6 -5.39 -11.63 8.68
C GLU A 6 -4.26 -12.18 7.80
N LEU A 7 -4.41 -13.43 7.34
CA LEU A 7 -3.57 -14.03 6.30
C LEU A 7 -4.49 -14.81 5.36
N TYR A 8 -4.54 -14.42 4.09
CA TYR A 8 -5.47 -14.99 3.12
C TYR A 8 -4.96 -14.89 1.69
N LYS A 9 -5.62 -15.60 0.77
CA LYS A 9 -5.35 -15.59 -0.67
C LYS A 9 -6.45 -14.85 -1.41
N SER A 10 -6.06 -13.95 -2.30
CA SER A 10 -6.96 -13.11 -3.11
C SER A 10 -6.25 -12.73 -4.43
N ILE A 11 -6.77 -11.74 -5.16
CA ILE A 11 -6.04 -11.00 -6.18
C ILE A 11 -5.56 -9.65 -5.61
N GLN A 12 -4.38 -9.21 -6.00
CA GLN A 12 -3.93 -7.84 -5.72
C GLN A 12 -4.91 -6.87 -6.41
N GLY A 13 -5.57 -6.01 -5.64
CA GLY A 13 -6.60 -5.10 -6.14
C GLY A 13 -6.09 -3.72 -6.57
N GLU A 14 -4.86 -3.36 -6.19
CA GLU A 14 -4.24 -2.06 -6.44
C GLU A 14 -2.80 -2.25 -6.95
N SER A 15 -2.02 -1.17 -7.06
CA SER A 15 -0.64 -1.16 -7.57
C SER A 15 -0.51 -1.54 -9.06
N THR A 16 0.72 -1.58 -9.60
CA THR A 16 0.98 -2.15 -10.93
C THR A 16 0.79 -3.67 -10.98
N HIS A 17 0.63 -4.32 -9.83
CA HIS A 17 0.37 -5.75 -9.69
C HIS A 17 -1.13 -6.12 -9.67
N ALA A 18 -2.04 -5.14 -9.86
CA ALA A 18 -3.48 -5.37 -9.85
C ALA A 18 -3.90 -6.51 -10.79
N GLY A 19 -4.77 -7.40 -10.32
CA GLY A 19 -5.28 -8.58 -11.02
C GLY A 19 -4.45 -9.87 -10.86
N ARG A 20 -3.31 -9.82 -10.16
CA ARG A 20 -2.48 -11.01 -9.91
C ARG A 20 -2.92 -11.74 -8.64
N VAL A 21 -2.89 -13.08 -8.66
CA VAL A 21 -3.09 -13.90 -7.46
C VAL A 21 -2.02 -13.56 -6.41
N CYS A 22 -2.45 -13.27 -5.19
CA CYS A 22 -1.62 -12.74 -4.12
C CYS A 22 -2.00 -13.36 -2.77
N ALA A 23 -1.00 -13.65 -1.93
CA ALA A 23 -1.20 -13.86 -0.50
C ALA A 23 -1.08 -12.52 0.22
N PHE A 24 -2.07 -12.16 1.03
CA PHE A 24 -2.04 -10.98 1.87
C PHE A 24 -1.65 -11.37 3.29
N VAL A 25 -0.66 -10.68 3.85
CA VAL A 25 -0.30 -10.74 5.26
C VAL A 25 -0.63 -9.38 5.87
N ARG A 26 -1.78 -9.29 6.55
CA ARG A 26 -2.25 -8.05 7.18
C ARG A 26 -1.76 -8.00 8.62
N LEU A 27 -0.86 -7.08 8.92
CA LEU A 27 -0.34 -6.82 10.25
C LEU A 27 -1.26 -5.89 11.06
N SER A 28 -1.25 -6.04 12.38
CA SER A 28 -2.01 -5.19 13.29
C SER A 28 -1.30 -3.90 13.68
N GLY A 29 -2.08 -2.86 13.96
CA GLY A 29 -1.64 -1.59 14.53
C GLY A 29 -1.30 -0.54 13.47
N CYS A 30 -1.78 0.69 13.63
CA CYS A 30 -1.46 1.82 12.74
C CYS A 30 -1.20 3.08 13.56
N ASN A 31 -0.28 3.93 13.10
CA ASN A 31 0.06 5.20 13.74
C ASN A 31 -0.72 6.39 13.15
N LEU A 32 -1.57 6.14 12.15
CA LEU A 32 -2.40 7.15 11.50
C LEU A 32 -3.88 6.81 11.61
N SER A 33 -4.75 7.84 11.61
CA SER A 33 -6.21 7.69 11.77
C SER A 33 -6.97 8.31 10.60
N CYS A 34 -6.70 7.84 9.38
CA CYS A 34 -7.25 8.42 8.16
C CYS A 34 -8.79 8.45 8.15
N SER A 35 -9.36 9.53 7.63
CA SER A 35 -10.82 9.76 7.57
C SER A 35 -11.58 8.73 6.71
N TYR A 36 -10.90 8.12 5.73
CA TYR A 36 -11.43 7.15 4.78
C TYR A 36 -10.85 5.73 4.98
N CYS A 37 -10.20 5.45 6.12
CA CYS A 37 -9.60 4.15 6.38
C CYS A 37 -10.65 3.03 6.33
N ASP A 38 -10.49 2.09 5.40
CA ASP A 38 -11.32 0.90 5.21
C ASP A 38 -10.88 -0.29 6.08
N THR A 39 -9.69 -0.22 6.68
CA THR A 39 -9.12 -1.28 7.52
C THR A 39 -8.97 -0.88 8.99
N ARG A 40 -9.88 -0.05 9.53
CA ARG A 40 -9.86 0.32 10.96
C ARG A 40 -9.89 -0.89 11.90
N TYR A 41 -10.47 -2.01 11.47
CA TYR A 41 -10.47 -3.26 12.23
C TYR A 41 -9.07 -3.83 12.48
N ALA A 42 -8.07 -3.47 11.66
CA ALA A 42 -6.69 -3.91 11.82
C ALA A 42 -5.89 -3.06 12.82
N PHE A 43 -6.49 -2.04 13.43
CA PHE A 43 -5.78 -1.16 14.39
C PHE A 43 -5.56 -1.83 15.74
N GLU A 44 -6.46 -2.75 16.12
CA GLU A 44 -6.44 -3.45 17.40
C GLU A 44 -6.49 -4.96 17.18
N GLY A 45 -5.84 -5.71 18.07
CA GLY A 45 -5.82 -7.18 18.03
C GLY A 45 -4.71 -7.77 17.17
N GLY A 46 -5.01 -8.90 16.53
CA GLY A 46 -4.03 -9.77 15.87
C GLY A 46 -3.48 -10.87 16.78
N THR A 47 -2.99 -11.93 16.16
CA THR A 47 -2.37 -13.06 16.87
C THR A 47 -0.86 -13.00 16.69
N PRO A 48 -0.06 -13.13 17.77
CA PRO A 48 1.38 -13.29 17.65
C PRO A 48 1.72 -14.55 16.85
N ARG A 49 2.48 -14.38 15.77
CA ARG A 49 2.92 -15.45 14.87
C ARG A 49 4.43 -15.38 14.68
N GLN A 50 5.09 -16.52 14.53
CA GLN A 50 6.50 -16.54 14.14
C GLN A 50 6.64 -16.30 12.64
N VAL A 51 7.82 -15.83 12.22
CA VAL A 51 8.07 -15.54 10.79
C VAL A 51 7.95 -16.82 9.98
N GLU A 52 8.48 -17.91 10.52
CA GLU A 52 8.48 -19.24 9.93
C GLU A 52 7.03 -19.72 9.69
N ASP A 53 6.15 -19.56 10.70
CA ASP A 53 4.74 -19.95 10.57
C ASP A 53 4.02 -19.17 9.47
N ILE A 54 4.35 -17.88 9.30
CA ILE A 54 3.75 -17.03 8.26
C ILE A 54 4.26 -17.47 6.89
N VAL A 55 5.56 -17.72 6.75
CA VAL A 55 6.18 -18.18 5.50
C VAL A 55 5.61 -19.53 5.06
N ASP A 56 5.44 -20.47 6.00
CA ASP A 56 4.87 -21.78 5.73
C ASP A 56 3.39 -21.69 5.29
N GLU A 57 2.59 -20.85 5.97
CA GLU A 57 1.19 -20.64 5.61
C GLU A 57 1.06 -19.97 4.22
N VAL A 58 1.86 -18.94 3.93
CA VAL A 58 1.95 -18.34 2.59
C VAL A 58 2.37 -19.37 1.54
N GLY A 59 3.31 -20.26 1.89
CA GLY A 59 3.73 -21.37 1.05
C GLY A 59 2.59 -22.32 0.71
N ALA A 60 1.79 -22.70 1.70
CA ALA A 60 0.63 -23.57 1.55
C ALA A 60 -0.47 -22.95 0.67
N LEU A 61 -0.60 -21.62 0.63
CA LEU A 61 -1.52 -20.93 -0.28
C LEU A 61 -1.09 -21.00 -1.75
N GLY A 62 0.17 -21.34 -2.03
CA GLY A 62 0.69 -21.47 -3.40
C GLY A 62 0.70 -20.15 -4.17
N CYS A 63 1.03 -19.04 -3.51
CA CYS A 63 1.08 -17.70 -4.11
C CYS A 63 2.52 -17.22 -4.29
N ASP A 64 2.94 -16.94 -5.52
CA ASP A 64 4.27 -16.37 -5.77
C ASP A 64 4.38 -14.91 -5.36
N LEU A 65 3.26 -14.18 -5.40
CA LEU A 65 3.15 -12.79 -4.98
C LEU A 65 2.61 -12.72 -3.55
N VAL A 66 3.26 -11.92 -2.71
CA VAL A 66 2.87 -11.70 -1.32
C VAL A 66 2.81 -10.21 -1.05
N GLU A 67 1.71 -9.72 -0.50
CA GLU A 67 1.51 -8.34 -0.06
C GLU A 67 1.55 -8.32 1.47
N ILE A 68 2.57 -7.67 2.03
CA ILE A 68 2.62 -7.36 3.46
C ILE A 68 2.04 -5.96 3.65
N THR A 69 0.97 -5.89 4.42
CA THR A 69 0.21 -4.67 4.66
C THR A 69 -0.27 -4.64 6.11
N GLY A 70 -1.25 -3.81 6.45
CA GLY A 70 -1.88 -3.80 7.76
C GLY A 70 -2.43 -2.45 8.15
N GLY A 71 -2.77 -2.28 9.42
CA GLY A 71 -2.25 -1.02 9.97
C GLY A 71 -0.73 -0.97 9.71
N GLU A 72 -0.11 0.21 9.66
CA GLU A 72 1.28 0.44 9.22
C GLU A 72 2.27 -0.72 9.49
N PRO A 73 2.67 -1.52 8.48
CA PRO A 73 3.45 -2.73 8.71
C PRO A 73 4.85 -2.43 9.27
N LEU A 74 5.42 -1.26 9.01
CA LEU A 74 6.73 -0.89 9.55
C LEU A 74 6.71 -0.49 11.03
N LEU A 75 5.54 -0.48 11.70
CA LEU A 75 5.46 -0.35 13.16
C LEU A 75 5.99 -1.57 13.88
N GLN A 76 5.98 -2.75 13.24
CA GLN A 76 6.45 -3.98 13.84
C GLN A 76 7.89 -4.26 13.41
N ASP A 77 8.81 -4.34 14.37
CA ASP A 77 10.24 -4.56 14.11
C ASP A 77 10.54 -5.88 13.37
N GLY A 78 9.62 -6.85 13.41
CA GLY A 78 9.75 -8.12 12.71
C GLY A 78 9.51 -8.04 11.19
N THR A 79 8.97 -6.93 10.68
CA THR A 79 8.55 -6.81 9.27
C THR A 79 9.71 -7.00 8.29
N PRO A 80 10.91 -6.38 8.48
CA PRO A 80 12.07 -6.66 7.63
C PRO A 80 12.50 -8.14 7.62
N ALA A 81 12.39 -8.84 8.76
CA ALA A 81 12.75 -10.25 8.86
C ALA A 81 11.76 -11.14 8.08
N LEU A 82 10.45 -10.85 8.17
CA LEU A 82 9.44 -11.54 7.35
C LEU A 82 9.68 -11.31 5.86
N CYS A 83 9.94 -10.07 5.46
CA CYS A 83 10.27 -9.73 4.07
C CYS A 83 11.46 -10.53 3.55
N ALA A 84 12.55 -10.57 4.33
CA ALA A 84 13.77 -11.30 3.96
C ALA A 84 13.51 -12.80 3.83
N ALA A 85 12.74 -13.40 4.74
CA ALA A 85 12.40 -14.81 4.70
C ALA A 85 11.54 -15.18 3.47
N LEU A 86 10.55 -14.36 3.14
CA LEU A 86 9.71 -14.57 1.94
C LEU A 86 10.50 -14.41 0.64
N LEU A 87 11.40 -13.41 0.56
CA LEU A 87 12.31 -13.24 -0.56
C LEU A 87 13.25 -14.45 -0.71
N ALA A 88 13.81 -14.94 0.40
CA ALA A 88 14.66 -16.14 0.41
C ALA A 88 13.90 -17.41 -0.02
N ALA A 89 12.59 -17.47 0.25
CA ALA A 89 11.69 -18.50 -0.25
C ALA A 89 11.26 -18.30 -1.72
N GLY A 90 11.86 -17.36 -2.44
CA GLY A 90 11.63 -17.12 -3.87
C GLY A 90 10.35 -16.35 -4.20
N ARG A 91 9.72 -15.70 -3.21
CA ARG A 91 8.48 -14.92 -3.43
C ARG A 91 8.78 -13.52 -3.95
N THR A 92 7.85 -12.98 -4.73
CA THR A 92 7.78 -11.54 -5.00
C THR A 92 7.07 -10.88 -3.83
N VAL A 93 7.76 -9.98 -3.11
CA VAL A 93 7.24 -9.35 -1.88
C VAL A 93 6.93 -7.89 -2.14
N LEU A 94 5.65 -7.54 -2.02
CA LEU A 94 5.13 -6.18 -1.98
C LEU A 94 4.96 -5.74 -0.52
N VAL A 95 5.24 -4.48 -0.23
CA VAL A 95 5.00 -3.89 1.10
C VAL A 95 4.25 -2.57 0.96
N GLU A 96 2.98 -2.55 1.35
CA GLU A 96 2.17 -1.34 1.41
C GLU A 96 2.29 -0.62 2.76
N THR A 97 2.81 0.60 2.75
CA THR A 97 3.10 1.42 3.93
C THR A 97 2.60 2.85 3.72
N ASN A 98 2.21 3.53 4.80
CA ASN A 98 1.85 4.95 4.77
C ASN A 98 3.09 5.88 4.67
N GLY A 99 4.30 5.33 4.71
CA GLY A 99 5.55 6.07 4.51
C GLY A 99 5.93 7.03 5.64
N SER A 100 5.32 6.92 6.83
CA SER A 100 5.73 7.67 8.02
C SER A 100 6.98 7.09 8.71
N ILE A 101 7.34 5.84 8.40
CA ILE A 101 8.50 5.13 8.95
C ILE A 101 9.53 4.92 7.84
N ASP A 102 10.81 4.79 8.23
CA ASP A 102 11.92 4.59 7.30
C ASP A 102 11.78 3.31 6.46
N ILE A 103 11.55 3.47 5.16
CA ILE A 103 11.39 2.35 4.22
C ILE A 103 12.72 1.68 3.86
N ALA A 104 13.87 2.34 4.14
CA ALA A 104 15.18 1.74 3.91
C ALA A 104 15.47 0.55 4.85
N LYS A 105 14.65 0.35 5.89
CA LYS A 105 14.67 -0.85 6.73
C LYS A 105 14.26 -2.11 5.98
N LEU A 106 13.49 -1.99 4.89
CA LEU A 106 13.04 -3.13 4.09
C LEU A 106 14.18 -3.64 3.19
N PRO A 107 14.34 -4.96 3.05
CA PRO A 107 15.31 -5.54 2.13
C PRO A 107 15.15 -4.99 0.69
N ASP A 108 16.26 -4.84 -0.04
CA ASP A 108 16.27 -4.27 -1.40
C ASP A 108 15.43 -5.05 -2.42
N GLY A 109 15.14 -6.33 -2.15
CA GLY A 109 14.30 -7.17 -3.00
C GLY A 109 12.81 -6.86 -2.92
N CYS A 110 12.36 -6.14 -1.88
CA CYS A 110 10.98 -5.74 -1.73
C CYS A 110 10.57 -4.68 -2.76
N ILE A 111 9.32 -4.76 -3.20
CA ILE A 111 8.66 -3.69 -3.94
C ILE A 111 7.88 -2.86 -2.93
N ARG A 112 8.28 -1.60 -2.74
CA ARG A 112 7.70 -0.71 -1.73
C ARG A 112 6.57 0.08 -2.37
N ILE A 113 5.36 -0.01 -1.81
CA ILE A 113 4.21 0.78 -2.21
C ILE A 113 3.94 1.79 -1.10
N VAL A 114 4.42 3.01 -1.28
CA VAL A 114 4.25 4.09 -0.28
C VAL A 114 3.00 4.91 -0.59
N ASP A 115 2.05 4.94 0.34
CA ASP A 115 0.81 5.71 0.21
C ASP A 115 0.92 7.06 0.92
N ILE A 116 1.09 8.13 0.13
CA ILE A 116 1.18 9.50 0.63
C ILE A 116 -0.23 10.02 0.92
N LYS A 117 -0.47 10.29 2.20
CA LYS A 117 -1.77 10.72 2.70
C LYS A 117 -2.07 12.18 2.32
N CYS A 118 -3.16 12.37 1.61
CA CYS A 118 -3.64 13.67 1.11
C CYS A 118 -4.50 14.40 2.18
N PRO A 119 -4.74 15.72 2.05
CA PRO A 119 -5.47 16.51 3.03
C PRO A 119 -6.82 15.94 3.48
N ALA A 120 -7.62 15.37 2.58
CA ALA A 120 -8.92 14.81 2.98
C ALA A 120 -8.78 13.59 3.91
N SER A 121 -7.59 12.97 4.01
CA SER A 121 -7.33 11.93 4.99
C SER A 121 -7.23 12.48 6.42
N GLY A 122 -6.95 13.78 6.59
CA GLY A 122 -6.61 14.43 7.86
C GLY A 122 -5.25 14.04 8.42
N MET A 123 -4.39 13.42 7.59
CA MET A 123 -3.06 12.93 7.98
C MET A 123 -1.98 13.43 7.02
N GLU A 124 -2.25 14.53 6.31
CA GLU A 124 -1.26 15.19 5.48
C GLU A 124 -0.03 15.60 6.31
N GLY A 125 1.14 15.54 5.70
CA GLY A 125 2.40 15.81 6.41
C GLY A 125 2.91 14.66 7.30
N SER A 126 2.17 13.55 7.42
CA SER A 126 2.67 12.34 8.10
C SER A 126 3.80 11.62 7.35
N PHE A 127 3.93 11.85 6.05
CA PHE A 127 4.92 11.18 5.21
C PHE A 127 6.35 11.67 5.52
N ARG A 128 7.26 10.73 5.75
CA ARG A 128 8.67 11.00 5.99
C ARG A 128 9.39 11.31 4.67
N ILE A 129 9.73 12.57 4.46
CA ILE A 129 10.32 13.07 3.19
C ILE A 129 11.61 12.34 2.80
N GLU A 130 12.41 11.91 3.77
CA GLU A 130 13.66 11.16 3.54
C GLU A 130 13.42 9.86 2.78
N ASN A 131 12.23 9.26 2.89
CA ASN A 131 11.89 8.03 2.18
C ASN A 131 11.95 8.19 0.66
N ILE A 132 11.79 9.42 0.13
CA ILE A 132 11.88 9.68 -1.31
C ILE A 132 13.25 9.30 -1.88
N ALA A 133 14.32 9.46 -1.09
CA ALA A 133 15.66 9.08 -1.51
C ALA A 133 15.85 7.57 -1.62
N ALA A 134 15.09 6.78 -0.85
CA ALA A 134 15.13 5.32 -0.84
C ALA A 134 14.25 4.68 -1.92
N LEU A 135 13.38 5.46 -2.58
CA LEU A 135 12.56 4.97 -3.71
C LEU A 135 13.41 4.71 -4.95
N CYS A 136 13.11 3.61 -5.62
CA CYS A 136 13.74 3.22 -6.89
C CYS A 136 12.70 2.74 -7.92
N GLY A 137 13.16 2.42 -9.13
CA GLY A 137 12.27 2.19 -10.29
C GLY A 137 11.32 1.00 -10.20
N ARG A 138 11.48 0.12 -9.22
CA ARG A 138 10.54 -0.98 -8.95
C ARG A 138 9.43 -0.59 -7.97
N ASP A 139 9.67 0.45 -7.17
CA ASP A 139 8.75 0.89 -6.14
C ASP A 139 7.57 1.65 -6.75
N GLU A 140 6.60 1.97 -5.92
CA GLU A 140 5.40 2.71 -6.29
C GLU A 140 5.07 3.75 -5.23
N CYS A 141 4.65 4.93 -5.67
CA CYS A 141 4.07 5.94 -4.82
C CYS A 141 2.57 6.02 -5.12
N LYS A 142 1.75 5.64 -4.16
CA LYS A 142 0.30 5.69 -4.25
C LYS A 142 -0.23 6.93 -3.53
N THR A 143 -1.36 7.45 -3.99
CA THR A 143 -2.15 8.46 -3.29
C THR A 143 -3.63 8.12 -3.47
N VAL A 144 -4.37 8.10 -2.36
CA VAL A 144 -5.83 7.94 -2.36
C VAL A 144 -6.48 9.31 -2.27
N LEU A 145 -7.31 9.64 -3.26
CA LEU A 145 -7.88 10.98 -3.48
C LEU A 145 -9.38 10.99 -3.24
N CYS A 146 -9.87 11.92 -2.43
CA CYS A 146 -11.31 12.09 -2.17
C CYS A 146 -11.96 13.15 -3.06
N ASP A 147 -11.20 14.14 -3.55
CA ASP A 147 -11.74 15.28 -4.28
C ASP A 147 -10.67 15.97 -5.15
N LYS A 148 -11.04 17.11 -5.76
CA LYS A 148 -10.15 17.91 -6.61
C LYS A 148 -9.00 18.55 -5.82
N ASN A 149 -9.23 18.91 -4.55
CA ASN A 149 -8.20 19.52 -3.72
C ASN A 149 -7.10 18.51 -3.38
N ASP A 150 -7.46 17.26 -3.08
CA ASP A 150 -6.50 16.16 -2.95
C ASP A 150 -5.70 15.96 -4.24
N PHE A 151 -6.37 15.96 -5.41
CA PHE A 151 -5.68 15.82 -6.70
C PHE A 151 -4.64 16.92 -6.93
N ASP A 152 -5.01 18.19 -6.73
CA ASP A 152 -4.10 19.33 -6.96
C ASP A 152 -2.94 19.32 -5.96
N TRP A 153 -3.23 18.99 -4.71
CA TRP A 153 -2.22 18.83 -3.68
C TRP A 153 -1.23 17.71 -4.02
N ALA A 154 -1.74 16.52 -4.36
CA ALA A 154 -0.92 15.35 -4.67
C ALA A 154 -0.05 15.60 -5.91
N LEU A 155 -0.62 16.20 -6.96
CA LEU A 155 0.13 16.53 -8.18
C LEU A 155 1.24 17.55 -7.90
N SER A 156 0.95 18.57 -7.08
CA SER A 156 1.95 19.54 -6.64
C SER A 156 3.07 18.87 -5.85
N PHE A 157 2.73 17.98 -4.91
CA PHE A 157 3.70 17.23 -4.11
C PHE A 157 4.62 16.36 -4.99
N VAL A 158 4.03 15.57 -5.89
CA VAL A 158 4.75 14.69 -6.82
C VAL A 158 5.69 15.47 -7.73
N ARG A 159 5.27 16.64 -8.22
CA ARG A 159 6.10 17.52 -9.07
C ARG A 159 7.23 18.16 -8.27
N LYS A 160 6.92 18.74 -7.11
CA LYS A 160 7.89 19.40 -6.22
C LYS A 160 9.02 18.47 -5.82
N HIS A 161 8.69 17.22 -5.49
CA HIS A 161 9.67 16.23 -5.03
C HIS A 161 10.16 15.29 -6.15
N GLN A 162 9.71 15.50 -7.39
CA GLN A 162 10.09 14.72 -8.57
C GLN A 162 9.93 13.19 -8.40
N ILE A 163 8.90 12.75 -7.67
CA ILE A 163 8.70 11.33 -7.33
C ILE A 163 8.52 10.48 -8.59
N HIS A 164 7.80 11.01 -9.57
CA HIS A 164 7.59 10.41 -10.89
C HIS A 164 8.87 10.13 -11.69
N LYS A 165 10.02 10.71 -11.30
CA LYS A 165 11.33 10.40 -11.91
C LYS A 165 12.04 9.23 -11.23
N ARG A 166 11.55 8.77 -10.08
CA ARG A 166 12.16 7.71 -9.26
C ARG A 166 11.39 6.40 -9.37
N CYS A 167 10.06 6.47 -9.34
CA CYS A 167 9.19 5.32 -9.28
C CYS A 167 7.85 5.60 -9.97
N THR A 168 7.02 4.55 -10.12
CA THR A 168 5.67 4.71 -10.66
C THR A 168 4.80 5.47 -9.67
N VAL A 169 4.03 6.46 -10.13
CA VAL A 169 3.09 7.20 -9.29
C VAL A 169 1.66 6.81 -9.65
N LEU A 170 0.87 6.45 -8.64
CA LEU A 170 -0.52 6.00 -8.75
C LEU A 170 -1.46 6.96 -8.05
N PHE A 171 -2.43 7.48 -8.80
CA PHE A 171 -3.55 8.25 -8.28
C PHE A 171 -4.78 7.36 -8.28
N THR A 172 -5.33 7.08 -7.10
CA THR A 172 -6.45 6.16 -6.92
C THR A 172 -7.63 6.92 -6.31
N PRO A 173 -8.85 6.81 -6.87
CA PRO A 173 -10.01 7.43 -6.27
C PRO A 173 -10.42 6.65 -5.01
N ALA A 174 -10.70 7.35 -3.93
CA ALA A 174 -11.30 6.74 -2.74
C ALA A 174 -12.70 6.21 -3.06
N GLY A 175 -12.93 4.91 -2.80
CA GLY A 175 -14.26 4.28 -2.92
C GLY A 175 -15.35 5.11 -2.23
N GLY A 176 -16.49 5.24 -2.91
CA GLY A 176 -17.65 6.00 -2.43
C GLY A 176 -17.47 7.52 -2.33
N ARG A 177 -16.28 8.08 -2.61
CA ARG A 177 -15.98 9.52 -2.43
C ARG A 177 -15.62 10.24 -3.70
N LEU A 178 -14.78 9.65 -4.54
CA LEU A 178 -14.38 10.25 -5.82
C LEU A 178 -14.83 9.37 -6.98
N ASN A 179 -15.57 9.95 -7.92
CA ASN A 179 -15.94 9.25 -9.14
C ASN A 179 -14.67 9.00 -9.99
N PRO A 180 -14.39 7.75 -10.39
CA PRO A 180 -13.25 7.44 -11.26
C PRO A 180 -13.21 8.24 -12.56
N ALA A 181 -14.37 8.58 -13.14
CA ALA A 181 -14.43 9.37 -14.37
C ALA A 181 -13.88 10.79 -14.19
N ASP A 182 -14.14 11.41 -13.03
CA ASP A 182 -13.65 12.75 -12.71
C ASP A 182 -12.13 12.74 -12.56
N LEU A 183 -11.59 11.75 -11.83
CA LEU A 183 -10.14 11.58 -11.69
C LEU A 183 -9.46 11.36 -13.05
N ALA A 184 -10.03 10.52 -13.90
CA ALA A 184 -9.51 10.27 -15.24
C ALA A 184 -9.46 11.57 -16.07
N ALA A 185 -10.53 12.37 -16.04
CA ALA A 185 -10.57 13.66 -16.72
C ALA A 185 -9.48 14.61 -16.20
N TRP A 186 -9.29 14.72 -14.88
CA TRP A 186 -8.25 15.59 -14.32
C TRP A 186 -6.83 15.15 -14.69
N ILE A 187 -6.56 13.85 -14.74
CA ILE A 187 -5.26 13.31 -15.19
C ILE A 187 -5.01 13.68 -16.65
N VAL A 188 -6.02 13.50 -17.51
CA VAL A 188 -5.95 13.83 -18.95
C VAL A 188 -5.71 15.34 -19.14
N ASP A 189 -6.54 16.18 -18.54
CA ASP A 189 -6.51 17.64 -18.72
C ASP A 189 -5.20 18.26 -18.21
N SER A 190 -4.64 17.71 -17.15
CA SER A 190 -3.42 18.25 -16.51
C SER A 190 -2.12 17.68 -17.08
N HIS A 191 -2.20 16.68 -17.96
CA HIS A 191 -1.07 15.87 -18.41
C HIS A 191 -0.19 15.39 -17.22
N ALA A 192 -0.83 14.93 -16.15
CA ALA A 192 -0.11 14.50 -14.96
C ALA A 192 0.79 13.28 -15.27
N PRO A 193 2.06 13.25 -14.79
CA PRO A 193 2.98 12.13 -14.99
C PRO A 193 2.67 10.99 -14.00
N VAL A 194 1.42 10.52 -14.00
CA VAL A 194 0.88 9.54 -13.06
C VAL A 194 0.07 8.50 -13.81
N ARG A 195 -0.10 7.33 -13.20
CA ARG A 195 -1.03 6.30 -13.64
C ARG A 195 -2.28 6.36 -12.78
N MET A 196 -3.45 6.23 -13.40
CA MET A 196 -4.68 6.04 -12.65
C MET A 196 -4.73 4.61 -12.09
N GLY A 197 -4.92 4.49 -10.78
CA GLY A 197 -5.25 3.24 -10.09
C GLY A 197 -6.76 3.13 -9.85
N LEU A 198 -7.25 1.91 -9.71
CA LEU A 198 -8.59 1.62 -9.20
C LEU A 198 -8.45 0.65 -8.03
N GLN A 199 -9.38 0.70 -7.08
CA GLN A 199 -9.52 -0.31 -6.04
C GLN A 199 -10.30 -1.50 -6.63
N MET A 200 -9.64 -2.33 -7.45
CA MET A 200 -10.29 -3.39 -8.24
C MET A 200 -11.08 -4.37 -7.37
N HIS A 201 -10.55 -4.67 -6.18
CA HIS A 201 -11.21 -5.55 -5.22
C HIS A 201 -12.59 -5.02 -4.78
N LYS A 202 -12.74 -3.69 -4.59
CA LYS A 202 -14.03 -3.07 -4.25
C LYS A 202 -15.04 -3.15 -5.40
N VAL A 203 -14.55 -3.11 -6.64
CA VAL A 203 -15.41 -3.27 -7.83
C VAL A 203 -15.92 -4.70 -7.96
N ILE A 204 -15.09 -5.70 -7.61
CA ILE A 204 -15.44 -7.12 -7.75
C ILE A 204 -16.33 -7.60 -6.60
N TRP A 205 -15.99 -7.25 -5.36
CA TRP A 205 -16.62 -7.82 -4.16
C TRP A 205 -17.44 -6.83 -3.34
N GLY A 206 -17.40 -5.53 -3.67
CA GLY A 206 -18.03 -4.46 -2.90
C GLY A 206 -17.10 -3.84 -1.86
N GLU A 207 -17.48 -2.67 -1.31
CA GLU A 207 -16.63 -1.87 -0.43
C GLU A 207 -16.40 -2.50 0.96
N ASP A 208 -17.34 -3.31 1.44
CA ASP A 208 -17.34 -3.86 2.80
C ASP A 208 -16.77 -5.29 2.89
N ALA A 209 -16.40 -5.89 1.75
CA ALA A 209 -15.93 -7.26 1.73
C ALA A 209 -14.54 -7.39 2.38
N ARG A 210 -14.34 -8.48 3.13
CA ARG A 210 -13.09 -8.76 3.87
C ARG A 210 -12.59 -10.15 3.54
N GLY A 211 -11.27 -10.34 3.55
CA GLY A 211 -10.64 -11.62 3.26
C GLY A 211 -10.94 -12.14 1.84
N VAL A 212 -11.22 -11.23 0.91
CA VAL A 212 -11.57 -11.51 -0.49
C VAL A 212 -10.58 -10.90 -1.43
#